data_AF-A0A1H1HRL8-F1
#
_entry.id   AF-A0A1H1HRL8-F1
#
_cell.length_a   1.000
_cell.length_b   1.000
_cell.length_c   1.000
_cell.angle_alpha   90.00
_cell.angle_beta   90.00
_cell.angle_gamma   90.00
#
_symmetry.space_group_name_H-M   'P 1'
#
loop_
_entity.id
_entity.type
_entity.pdbx_description
1 polymer ?
#
loop_
_entity_poly.entity_id
_entity_poly.type
_entity_poly.pdbx_seq_one_letter_code
_entity_poly.pdbx_strand_id
1 'polypeptide(L)'
;MSNRATQILPHHRYVHSLGAPLACVQGTISKVFDSPENHHGANHQQFVIKIDTVVKFEGGTENLVGTEVFVAVRFGDNEGLAQEIPGLQAGQPIEAQGEYIPEAKAYPTEDNDNPVLSVLHFTHHPVGYVKYQGQYYS
;
A
#
# COMPACT_ATOMS: atom_id res chain seq x y z
N MET A 1 12.85 4.73 16.47
CA MET A 1 13.49 3.77 15.53
C MET A 1 12.93 4.04 14.13
N SER A 2 13.78 4.04 13.10
CA SER A 2 13.45 4.54 11.73
C SER A 2 12.51 3.62 10.93
N ASN A 3 11.69 4.16 10.02
CA ASN A 3 10.93 3.40 8.99
C ASN A 3 11.82 2.80 7.89
N ARG A 4 13.12 3.12 7.92
CA ARG A 4 14.04 2.75 6.85
C ARG A 4 14.28 1.24 6.80
N ALA A 5 14.41 0.74 5.58
CA ALA A 5 14.96 -0.58 5.32
C ALA A 5 16.38 -0.70 5.89
N THR A 6 16.79 -1.95 6.15
CA THR A 6 18.15 -2.27 6.62
C THR A 6 19.23 -2.04 5.56
N GLN A 7 18.84 -1.83 4.30
CA GLN A 7 19.71 -1.55 3.17
C GLN A 7 19.12 -0.45 2.28
N ILE A 8 19.98 0.22 1.50
CA ILE A 8 19.53 1.21 0.49
C ILE A 8 19.00 0.45 -0.71
N LEU A 9 17.76 0.74 -1.11
CA LEU A 9 17.08 0.12 -2.24
C LEU A 9 16.96 1.09 -3.42
N PRO A 10 16.85 0.59 -4.67
CA PRO A 10 16.75 1.46 -5.84
C PRO A 10 15.62 2.49 -5.79
N HIS A 11 14.49 2.17 -5.15
CA HIS A 11 13.35 3.07 -5.06
C HIS A 11 13.56 4.22 -4.07
N HIS A 12 14.56 4.14 -3.18
CA HIS A 12 14.86 5.19 -2.20
C HIS A 12 15.33 6.50 -2.83
N ARG A 13 15.67 6.49 -4.12
CA ARG A 13 16.01 7.70 -4.88
C ARG A 13 14.80 8.56 -5.27
N TYR A 14 13.58 8.03 -5.18
CA TYR A 14 12.37 8.75 -5.60
C TYR A 14 11.91 9.70 -4.50
N VAL A 15 11.47 10.90 -4.89
CA VAL A 15 11.19 12.02 -3.97
C VAL A 15 10.17 11.67 -2.89
N HIS A 16 9.17 10.84 -3.19
CA HIS A 16 8.13 10.44 -2.24
C HIS A 16 8.43 9.11 -1.51
N SER A 17 9.60 8.50 -1.74
CA SER A 17 9.99 7.29 -1.01
C SER A 17 10.30 7.64 0.45
N LEU A 18 9.79 6.83 1.36
CA LEU A 18 10.10 6.91 2.80
C LEU A 18 11.39 6.16 3.15
N GLY A 19 12.01 5.52 2.17
CA GLY A 19 13.18 4.67 2.38
C GLY A 19 12.84 3.34 3.05
N ALA A 20 11.56 2.93 3.03
CA ALA A 20 11.10 1.73 3.73
C ALA A 20 11.41 0.44 2.93
N PRO A 21 11.26 -0.75 3.56
CA PRO A 21 11.29 -2.01 2.84
C PRO A 21 10.25 -2.07 1.72
N LEU A 22 10.59 -2.71 0.60
CA LEU A 22 9.67 -2.89 -0.53
C LEU A 22 9.01 -4.27 -0.42
N ALA A 23 7.69 -4.30 -0.23
CA ALA A 23 6.91 -5.53 -0.15
C ALA A 23 6.03 -5.67 -1.39
N CYS A 24 6.03 -6.86 -1.99
CA CYS A 24 5.01 -7.32 -2.92
C CYS A 24 4.25 -8.48 -2.25
N VAL A 25 2.94 -8.33 -2.14
CA VAL A 25 2.07 -9.27 -1.42
C VAL A 25 0.89 -9.66 -2.29
N GLN A 26 0.42 -10.88 -2.08
CA GLN A 26 -0.87 -11.37 -2.56
C GLN A 26 -1.76 -11.62 -1.36
N GLY A 27 -3.04 -11.30 -1.50
CA GLY A 27 -3.97 -11.45 -0.41
C GLY A 27 -5.42 -11.27 -0.82
N THR A 28 -6.25 -11.14 0.18
CA THR A 28 -7.69 -10.93 0.03
C THR A 28 -8.04 -9.54 0.54
N ILE A 29 -8.82 -8.78 -0.22
CA ILE A 29 -9.33 -7.48 0.23
C ILE A 29 -10.28 -7.72 1.40
N SER A 30 -9.97 -7.25 2.61
CA SER A 30 -10.84 -7.41 3.77
C SER A 30 -11.83 -6.26 3.95
N LYS A 31 -11.48 -5.07 3.48
CA LYS A 31 -12.34 -3.87 3.52
C LYS A 31 -12.03 -2.95 2.34
N VAL A 32 -13.06 -2.29 1.80
CA VAL A 32 -12.93 -1.13 0.90
C VAL A 32 -13.64 0.03 1.61
N PHE A 33 -13.03 1.21 1.61
CA PHE A 33 -13.61 2.38 2.28
C PHE A 33 -14.52 3.15 1.33
N ASP A 34 -15.54 3.79 1.91
CA ASP A 34 -16.53 4.55 1.15
C ASP A 34 -15.93 5.88 0.70
N SER A 35 -15.91 6.06 -0.62
CA SER A 35 -15.43 7.26 -1.31
C SER A 35 -13.93 7.53 -1.19
N PRO A 36 -13.31 8.08 -2.24
CA PRO A 36 -11.96 8.61 -2.17
C PRO A 36 -11.83 9.77 -1.19
N GLU A 37 -10.88 9.70 -0.27
CA GLU A 37 -10.56 10.84 0.59
C GLU A 37 -9.57 11.78 -0.12
N ASN A 38 -9.84 13.09 -0.07
CA ASN A 38 -8.89 14.10 -0.49
C ASN A 38 -7.93 14.42 0.65
N HIS A 39 -6.78 13.75 0.68
CA HIS A 39 -5.70 14.03 1.62
C HIS A 39 -4.67 14.95 0.96
N HIS A 40 -4.35 16.07 1.62
CA HIS A 40 -3.33 17.02 1.16
C HIS A 40 -3.50 17.51 -0.29
N GLY A 41 -4.74 17.59 -0.79
CA GLY A 41 -5.03 18.02 -2.16
C GLY A 41 -5.05 16.89 -3.19
N ALA A 42 -4.88 15.63 -2.78
CA ALA A 42 -4.88 14.48 -3.67
C ALA A 42 -5.91 13.43 -3.24
N ASN A 43 -6.59 12.82 -4.22
CA ASN A 43 -7.57 11.79 -3.94
C ASN A 43 -6.86 10.45 -3.69
N HIS A 44 -7.27 9.74 -2.66
CA HIS A 44 -6.77 8.41 -2.35
C HIS A 44 -7.91 7.41 -2.28
N GLN A 45 -7.81 6.34 -3.05
CA GLN A 45 -8.68 5.18 -2.89
C GLN A 45 -8.06 4.27 -1.83
N GLN A 46 -8.86 3.91 -0.83
CA GLN A 46 -8.37 3.21 0.35
C GLN A 46 -9.03 1.85 0.53
N PHE A 47 -8.26 0.86 0.99
CA PHE A 47 -8.73 -0.49 1.27
C PHE A 47 -7.75 -1.23 2.18
N VAL A 48 -8.18 -2.37 2.74
CA VAL A 48 -7.35 -3.25 3.57
C VAL A 48 -7.16 -4.58 2.85
N ILE A 49 -5.92 -5.07 2.86
CA ILE A 49 -5.57 -6.42 2.39
C ILE A 49 -5.18 -7.28 3.59
N LYS A 50 -5.78 -8.46 3.71
CA LYS A 50 -5.21 -9.53 4.53
C LYS A 50 -4.20 -10.30 3.69
N ILE A 51 -2.94 -10.32 4.12
CA ILE A 51 -1.85 -10.94 3.36
C ILE A 51 -1.93 -12.47 3.47
N ASP A 52 -2.07 -13.13 2.33
CA ASP A 52 -2.05 -14.59 2.24
C ASP A 52 -0.67 -15.11 1.80
N THR A 53 0.08 -14.32 1.03
CA THR A 53 1.41 -14.67 0.52
C THR A 53 2.29 -13.43 0.36
N VAL A 54 3.55 -13.55 0.75
CA VAL A 54 4.58 -12.55 0.47
C VAL A 54 5.36 -12.98 -0.77
N VAL A 55 5.13 -12.31 -1.89
CA VAL A 55 5.81 -12.60 -3.17
C VAL A 55 7.26 -12.12 -3.11
N LYS A 56 7.48 -10.95 -2.51
CA LYS A 56 8.79 -10.32 -2.38
C LYS A 56 8.83 -9.40 -1.17
N PHE A 57 9.93 -9.39 -0.42
CA PHE A 57 10.13 -8.42 0.66
C PHE A 57 11.60 -7.99 0.75
N GLU A 58 11.95 -6.89 0.08
CA GLU A 58 13.32 -6.37 0.06
C GLU A 58 13.57 -5.39 1.20
N GLY A 59 14.65 -5.61 1.95
CA GLY A 59 15.02 -4.73 3.06
C GLY A 59 14.22 -4.93 4.34
N GLY A 60 13.34 -5.94 4.38
CA GLY A 60 12.62 -6.41 5.56
C GLY A 60 12.83 -7.91 5.78
N THR A 61 12.61 -8.38 7.01
CA THR A 61 12.86 -9.78 7.42
C THR A 61 11.68 -10.43 8.14
N GLU A 62 10.62 -9.67 8.38
CA GLU A 62 9.43 -10.12 9.11
C GLU A 62 8.54 -11.00 8.22
N ASN A 63 7.84 -11.96 8.83
CA ASN A 63 6.79 -12.70 8.15
C ASN A 63 5.49 -11.88 8.19
N LEU A 64 4.99 -11.48 7.02
CA LEU A 64 3.79 -10.64 6.90
C LEU A 64 2.51 -11.46 6.68
N VAL A 65 2.59 -12.80 6.55
CA VAL A 65 1.41 -13.64 6.29
C VAL A 65 0.45 -13.57 7.47
N GLY A 66 -0.83 -13.30 7.17
CA GLY A 66 -1.90 -13.11 8.14
C GLY A 66 -2.05 -11.67 8.64
N THR A 67 -1.10 -10.78 8.35
CA THR A 67 -1.18 -9.35 8.68
C THR A 67 -2.22 -8.65 7.80
N GLU A 68 -3.02 -7.77 8.41
CA GLU A 68 -3.84 -6.81 7.67
C GLU A 68 -3.03 -5.54 7.41
N VAL A 69 -3.01 -5.10 6.16
CA VAL A 69 -2.33 -3.88 5.74
C VAL A 69 -3.31 -2.91 5.12
N PHE A 70 -3.29 -1.67 5.59
CA PHE A 70 -3.98 -0.55 5.00
C PHE A 70 -3.23 -0.09 3.74
N VAL A 71 -3.99 0.16 2.68
CA VAL A 71 -3.46 0.60 1.39
C VAL A 71 -4.19 1.87 0.98
N ALA A 72 -3.44 2.90 0.61
CA ALA A 72 -3.96 4.12 0.03
C ALA A 72 -3.28 4.35 -1.34
N VAL A 73 -4.09 4.35 -2.40
CA VAL A 73 -3.61 4.54 -3.78
C VAL A 73 -4.04 5.93 -4.24
N ARG A 74 -3.08 6.81 -4.49
CA ARG A 74 -3.34 8.14 -5.03
C ARG A 74 -3.88 8.06 -6.46
N PHE A 75 -4.84 8.91 -6.82
CA PHE A 75 -5.31 9.04 -8.19
C PHE A 75 -5.86 10.44 -8.52
N GLY A 76 -6.08 10.67 -9.82
CA GLY A 76 -6.71 11.89 -10.36
C GLY A 76 -5.73 13.04 -10.62
N ASP A 77 -4.42 12.79 -10.52
CA ASP A 77 -3.37 13.73 -10.85
C ASP A 77 -2.12 13.03 -11.45
N ASN A 78 -1.06 13.79 -11.69
CA ASN A 78 0.17 13.29 -12.34
C ASN A 78 1.12 12.53 -11.39
N GLU A 79 0.76 12.41 -10.10
CA GLU A 79 1.60 11.75 -9.09
C GLU A 79 1.03 10.38 -8.67
N GLY A 80 -0.14 9.99 -9.17
CA GLY A 80 -0.75 8.68 -8.93
C GLY A 80 -1.42 8.10 -10.18
N LEU A 81 -2.47 7.29 -9.98
CA LEU A 81 -3.25 6.72 -11.07
C LEU A 81 -4.10 7.80 -11.77
N ALA A 82 -4.46 7.59 -13.04
CA ALA A 82 -5.38 8.50 -13.73
C ALA A 82 -6.78 8.54 -13.09
N GLN A 83 -7.24 7.40 -12.57
CA GLN A 83 -8.54 7.22 -11.92
C GLN A 83 -8.43 6.12 -10.86
N GLU A 84 -9.47 5.99 -10.03
CA GLU A 84 -9.58 4.90 -9.06
C GLU A 84 -9.56 3.51 -9.74
N ILE A 85 -9.18 2.49 -8.97
CA ILE A 85 -9.25 1.09 -9.39
C ILE A 85 -10.72 0.68 -9.40
N PRO A 86 -11.30 0.36 -10.56
CA PRO A 86 -12.73 0.11 -10.68
C PRO A 86 -13.10 -1.24 -10.03
N GLY A 87 -14.21 -1.23 -9.28
CA GLY A 87 -14.84 -2.44 -8.78
C GLY A 87 -14.06 -3.19 -7.71
N LEU A 88 -13.20 -2.51 -6.94
CA LEU A 88 -12.62 -3.09 -5.72
C LEU A 88 -13.74 -3.57 -4.80
N GLN A 89 -13.61 -4.80 -4.30
CA GLN A 89 -14.63 -5.40 -3.46
C GLN A 89 -13.98 -6.30 -2.41
N ALA A 90 -14.49 -6.22 -1.17
CA ALA A 90 -14.09 -7.14 -0.11
C ALA A 90 -14.34 -8.60 -0.51
N GLY A 91 -13.45 -9.49 -0.08
CA GLY A 91 -13.44 -10.92 -0.41
C GLY A 91 -12.76 -11.27 -1.73
N GLN A 92 -12.38 -10.29 -2.56
CA GLN A 92 -11.71 -10.55 -3.84
C GLN A 92 -10.18 -10.63 -3.67
N PRO A 93 -9.51 -11.46 -4.50
CA PRO A 93 -8.06 -11.56 -4.49
C PRO A 93 -7.41 -10.32 -5.12
N ILE A 94 -6.24 -9.96 -4.61
CA ILE A 94 -5.45 -8.82 -5.09
C ILE A 94 -3.95 -9.07 -4.90
N GLU A 95 -3.15 -8.44 -5.75
CA GLU A 95 -1.70 -8.31 -5.56
C GLU A 95 -1.35 -6.83 -5.48
N ALA A 96 -0.47 -6.46 -4.55
CA ALA A 96 -0.02 -5.08 -4.40
C ALA A 96 1.46 -5.04 -4.05
N GLN A 97 2.15 -4.04 -4.60
CA GLN A 97 3.53 -3.72 -4.24
C GLN A 97 3.61 -2.29 -3.72
N GLY A 98 4.33 -2.10 -2.61
CA GLY A 98 4.57 -0.78 -2.03
C GLY A 98 5.63 -0.81 -0.93
N GLU A 99 5.88 0.35 -0.35
CA GLU A 99 6.70 0.53 0.84
C GLU A 99 5.94 0.04 2.09
N TYR A 100 6.46 -0.98 2.76
CA TYR A 100 5.85 -1.50 3.98
C TYR A 100 6.25 -0.68 5.20
N ILE A 101 5.25 -0.23 5.95
CA ILE A 101 5.40 0.46 7.22
C ILE A 101 4.70 -0.38 8.29
N PRO A 102 5.42 -0.88 9.32
CA PRO A 102 4.80 -1.69 10.37
C PRO A 102 3.88 -0.83 11.24
N GLU A 103 2.82 -1.42 11.80
CA GLU A 103 1.84 -0.80 12.70
C GLU A 103 2.46 0.17 13.71
N ALA A 104 3.50 -0.26 14.44
CA ALA A 104 4.17 0.53 15.48
C ALA A 104 4.80 1.85 14.97
N LYS A 105 4.84 2.05 13.66
CA LYS A 105 5.37 3.25 12.99
C LYS A 105 4.43 3.81 11.92
N ALA A 106 3.27 3.18 11.70
CA ALA A 106 2.22 3.73 10.88
C ALA A 106 1.68 4.99 11.58
N TYR A 107 1.41 6.02 10.79
CA TYR A 107 0.80 7.24 11.31
C TYR A 107 -0.72 7.08 11.27
N PRO A 108 -1.45 7.48 12.33
CA PRO A 108 -2.89 7.49 12.30
C PRO A 108 -3.40 8.44 11.22
N THR A 109 -4.35 7.97 10.41
CA THR A 109 -5.20 8.79 9.53
C THR A 109 -6.65 8.60 9.96
N GLU A 110 -7.58 9.44 9.48
CA GLU A 110 -9.02 9.30 9.80
C GLU A 110 -9.53 7.87 9.55
N ASP A 111 -9.05 7.22 8.48
CA ASP A 111 -9.41 5.85 8.12
C ASP A 111 -8.43 4.76 8.64
N ASN A 112 -7.37 5.14 9.35
CA ASN A 112 -6.36 4.23 9.92
C ASN A 112 -5.97 4.63 11.36
N ASP A 113 -6.93 4.90 12.24
CA ASP A 113 -6.70 5.30 13.63
C ASP A 113 -7.26 4.33 14.69
N ASN A 114 -8.17 3.42 14.33
CA ASN A 114 -8.80 2.51 15.29
C ASN A 114 -9.31 1.18 14.67
N PRO A 115 -8.50 0.10 14.69
CA PRO A 115 -7.09 0.08 15.07
C PRO A 115 -6.20 0.70 13.99
N VAL A 116 -5.03 1.19 14.38
CA VAL A 116 -3.95 1.50 13.42
C VAL A 116 -3.46 0.18 12.83
N LEU A 117 -3.41 0.09 11.51
CA LEU A 117 -2.86 -1.03 10.76
C LEU A 117 -1.47 -0.70 10.21
N SER A 118 -0.69 -1.74 9.91
CA SER A 118 0.47 -1.61 9.02
C SER A 118 0.05 -1.04 7.67
N VAL A 119 0.93 -0.32 6.97
CA VAL A 119 0.61 0.39 5.73
C VAL A 119 1.46 -0.11 4.57
N LEU A 120 0.85 -0.32 3.40
CA LEU A 120 1.55 -0.34 2.13
C LEU A 120 1.43 1.03 1.46
N HIS A 121 2.51 1.79 1.53
CA HIS A 121 2.63 3.13 0.96
C HIS A 121 3.15 3.08 -0.48
N PHE A 122 2.91 4.13 -1.25
CA PHE A 122 3.46 4.32 -2.59
C PHE A 122 3.14 3.18 -3.57
N THR A 123 1.90 2.69 -3.54
CA THR A 123 1.39 1.55 -4.34
C THR A 123 1.06 1.90 -5.79
N HIS A 124 1.84 2.81 -6.38
CA HIS A 124 1.75 3.28 -7.76
C HIS A 124 3.14 3.64 -8.29
N HIS A 125 3.24 3.91 -9.59
CA HIS A 125 4.48 4.31 -10.24
C HIS A 125 5.11 5.51 -9.52
N PRO A 126 6.45 5.55 -9.34
CA PRO A 126 7.45 4.59 -9.84
C PRO A 126 7.80 3.43 -8.90
N VAL A 127 7.13 3.28 -7.76
CA VAL A 127 7.56 2.33 -6.71
C VAL A 127 6.71 1.08 -6.69
N GLY A 128 5.40 1.26 -6.74
CA GLY A 128 4.42 0.22 -6.52
C GLY A 128 3.46 0.03 -7.68
N TYR A 129 2.55 -0.89 -7.46
CA TYR A 129 1.42 -1.15 -8.32
C TYR A 129 0.35 -1.90 -7.54
N VAL A 130 -0.84 -1.94 -8.13
CA VAL A 130 -1.91 -2.85 -7.75
C VAL A 130 -2.28 -3.69 -8.96
N LYS A 131 -2.48 -4.99 -8.75
CA LYS A 131 -3.02 -5.90 -9.76
C LYS A 131 -4.33 -6.49 -9.25
N TYR A 132 -5.40 -6.19 -9.97
CA TYR A 132 -6.76 -6.57 -9.61
C TYR A 132 -7.53 -7.04 -10.85
N GLN A 133 -8.21 -8.18 -10.73
CA GLN A 133 -8.95 -8.82 -11.84
C GLN A 133 -8.13 -8.96 -13.15
N GLY A 134 -6.83 -9.24 -13.02
CA GLY A 134 -5.91 -9.42 -14.15
C GLY A 134 -5.40 -8.12 -14.78
N GLN A 135 -5.85 -6.95 -14.31
CA GLN A 135 -5.38 -5.63 -14.77
C GLN A 135 -4.31 -5.08 -13.83
N TYR A 136 -3.33 -4.38 -14.39
CA TYR A 136 -2.28 -3.67 -13.65
C TYR A 136 -2.58 -2.19 -13.58
N TYR A 137 -2.44 -1.61 -12.39
CA TYR A 137 -2.62 -0.20 -12.08
C TYR A 137 -1.32 0.30 -11.44
N SER A 138 -0.65 1.25 -12.10
CA SER A 138 0.63 1.84 -11.66
C SER A 138 0.68 3.30 -12.11
#